data_AF-A0A9P9LBB6-F1
#
_entry.id   AF-A0A9P9LBB6-F1
#
_cell.length_a   1.000
_cell.length_b   1.000
_cell.length_c   1.000
_cell.angle_alpha   90.00
_cell.angle_beta   90.00
_cell.angle_gamma   90.00
#
_symmetry.space_group_name_H-M   'P 1'
#
loop_
_entity.id
_entity.type
_entity.pdbx_description
1 polymer ?
#
loop_
_entity_poly.entity_id
_entity_poly.type
_entity_poly.pdbx_seq_one_letter_code
_entity_poly.pdbx_strand_id
1 'polypeptide(L)'
;MDRSLSRNRRSENSAPRSTEVQRQKQGDPPTNRSFPEGDLYGLFELYPLMQGYGTKLDLGGIVLKKALVIAHERSDRYGSISKDTFGVMFMGTPHRGSDLAFWAGILDSIGDIPALGSIRTQLLQDLQPKSACLGSICSQFVERAKSLRIFTIYERLKIKGLPGLVVDEHSAVMQIPNEIPIPIEADHRSMCRFSSKENEKYQMVFDCLQELVDDAVGTEQPYDTAIRSEFTQSLKTLDPEAVLRQILRASPGTCAWVLENGKFHSWRDFPKNRLLWISGIPGVGKTTLMRYLVENLRRWLQRHEVVLYDN
;
A
#
# COMPACT_ATOMS: atom_id res chain seq x y z
N MET A 1 41.72 23.22 59.01
CA MET A 1 41.25 24.35 59.86
C MET A 1 40.20 25.10 59.06
N ASP A 2 39.01 25.46 59.51
CA ASP A 2 38.11 25.10 60.60
C ASP A 2 36.74 25.74 60.19
N ARG A 3 35.61 25.08 60.49
CA ARG A 3 34.23 25.57 60.84
C ARG A 3 33.74 26.94 60.31
N SER A 4 32.46 27.23 60.00
CA SER A 4 31.15 26.69 60.40
C SER A 4 30.03 27.56 59.79
N LEU A 5 28.95 26.92 59.32
CA LEU A 5 27.51 27.18 59.54
C LEU A 5 27.02 28.58 60.00
N SER A 6 25.99 29.12 59.31
CA SER A 6 24.71 29.50 59.94
C SER A 6 23.54 29.82 58.97
N ARG A 7 22.41 29.17 59.27
CA ARG A 7 21.00 29.22 58.76
C ARG A 7 20.33 30.61 58.64
N ASN A 8 19.37 30.74 57.70
CA ASN A 8 17.91 31.02 57.92
C ASN A 8 17.15 31.10 56.57
N ARG A 9 16.19 30.22 56.25
CA ARG A 9 14.73 30.19 56.55
C ARG A 9 13.86 31.31 55.93
N ARG A 10 12.86 30.84 55.13
CA ARG A 10 11.47 31.30 54.89
C ARG A 10 11.09 31.80 53.48
N SER A 11 10.40 30.89 52.80
CA SER A 11 9.13 30.99 52.05
C SER A 11 8.42 32.35 51.86
N GLU A 12 8.07 32.54 50.57
CA GLU A 12 6.75 32.88 50.01
C GLU A 12 6.22 34.32 49.92
N ASN A 13 5.63 34.54 48.74
CA ASN A 13 4.64 35.51 48.30
C ASN A 13 5.07 36.93 47.88
N SER A 14 5.10 37.12 46.56
CA SER A 14 4.44 38.26 45.90
C SER A 14 4.29 38.01 44.39
N ALA A 15 3.05 37.94 43.91
CA ALA A 15 2.73 38.17 42.49
C ALA A 15 2.91 39.66 42.16
N PRO A 16 3.16 40.05 40.89
CA PRO A 16 2.02 40.53 40.09
C PRO A 16 2.13 40.40 38.54
N ARG A 17 0.92 40.43 37.93
CA ARG A 17 0.52 41.03 36.63
C ARG A 17 1.10 40.54 35.29
N SER A 18 0.19 39.86 34.56
CA SER A 18 -0.23 40.12 33.17
C SER A 18 0.73 40.82 32.20
N THR A 19 1.10 40.09 31.15
CA THR A 19 1.42 40.69 29.84
C THR A 19 0.87 39.79 28.73
N GLU A 20 -0.11 40.36 28.04
CA GLU A 20 -0.83 39.82 26.90
C GLU A 20 0.04 40.03 25.65
N VAL A 21 0.49 38.94 25.02
CA VAL A 21 1.27 39.01 23.77
C VAL A 21 0.32 38.83 22.60
N GLN A 22 0.07 39.94 21.90
CA GLN A 22 -0.65 40.01 20.64
C GLN A 22 0.04 39.14 19.57
N ARG A 23 -0.66 38.13 19.03
CA ARG A 23 -0.29 37.49 17.76
C ARG A 23 -0.88 38.28 16.60
N GLN A 24 0.01 38.81 15.76
CA GLN A 24 -0.31 39.40 14.47
C GLN A 24 -1.09 38.42 13.58
N LYS A 25 -2.21 38.90 13.04
CA LYS A 25 -2.99 38.24 11.99
C LYS A 25 -2.14 38.17 10.72
N GLN A 26 -1.90 36.98 10.21
CA GLN A 26 -1.29 36.74 8.92
C GLN A 26 -2.31 36.05 8.02
N GLY A 27 -2.78 36.79 7.00
CA GLY A 27 -3.36 36.33 5.73
C GLY A 27 -4.58 35.41 5.78
N ASP A 28 -5.69 35.87 5.20
CA ASP A 28 -6.82 35.00 4.85
C ASP A 28 -6.35 33.81 3.98
N PRO A 29 -6.89 32.60 4.19
CA PRO A 29 -6.54 31.44 3.37
C PRO A 29 -6.99 31.65 1.91
N PRO A 30 -6.21 31.21 0.91
CA PRO A 30 -6.61 31.32 -0.47
C PRO A 30 -7.90 30.54 -0.70
N THR A 31 -8.85 31.25 -1.31
CA THR A 31 -10.18 30.81 -1.69
C THR A 31 -10.14 29.58 -2.61
N ASN A 32 -10.83 28.54 -2.14
CA ASN A 32 -11.57 27.52 -2.88
C ASN A 32 -11.26 27.42 -4.40
N ARG A 33 -10.24 26.64 -4.78
CA ARG A 33 -10.18 26.04 -6.12
C ARG A 33 -10.82 24.65 -6.04
N SER A 34 -12.08 24.58 -6.41
CA SER A 34 -12.78 23.32 -6.65
C SER A 34 -12.12 22.60 -7.82
N PHE A 35 -11.42 21.51 -7.54
CA PHE A 35 -11.01 20.55 -8.55
C PHE A 35 -12.24 19.75 -9.01
N PRO A 36 -12.39 19.45 -10.31
CA PRO A 36 -13.45 18.57 -10.76
C PRO A 36 -13.23 17.20 -10.11
N GLU A 37 -14.22 16.73 -9.34
CA GLU A 37 -14.20 15.47 -8.57
C GLU A 37 -13.80 14.23 -9.41
N GLY A 38 -13.77 14.32 -10.74
CA GLY A 38 -13.52 13.22 -11.67
C GLY A 38 -12.08 12.68 -11.76
N ASP A 39 -11.05 13.48 -11.48
CA ASP A 39 -9.65 13.07 -11.76
C ASP A 39 -8.97 12.31 -10.62
N LEU A 40 -9.51 12.41 -9.40
CA LEU A 40 -9.00 11.66 -8.25
C LEU A 40 -9.39 10.18 -8.30
N TYR A 41 -10.52 9.82 -8.93
CA TYR A 41 -11.02 8.44 -9.01
C TYR A 41 -10.04 7.45 -9.66
N GLY A 42 -9.06 7.91 -10.45
CA GLY A 42 -8.04 7.06 -11.08
C GLY A 42 -7.00 6.48 -10.10
N LEU A 43 -6.77 7.12 -8.95
CA LEU A 43 -5.87 6.63 -7.90
C LEU A 43 -6.61 5.76 -6.85
N PHE A 44 -7.94 5.84 -6.81
CA PHE A 44 -8.80 5.16 -5.82
C PHE A 44 -9.13 3.69 -6.13
N GLU A 45 -8.66 3.13 -7.24
CA GLU A 45 -8.93 1.73 -7.65
C GLU A 45 -7.80 0.73 -7.37
N LEU A 46 -6.87 1.02 -6.46
CA LEU A 46 -5.97 -0.01 -5.90
C LEU A 46 -6.63 -0.86 -4.79
N TYR A 47 -7.91 -0.60 -4.50
CA TYR A 47 -8.62 -1.12 -3.35
C TYR A 47 -8.93 -2.64 -3.31
N PRO A 48 -8.78 -3.44 -4.39
CA PRO A 48 -8.94 -4.89 -4.28
C PRO A 48 -7.67 -5.74 -4.53
N LEU A 49 -6.47 -5.16 -4.67
CA LEU A 49 -5.21 -5.94 -4.74
C LEU A 49 -4.84 -6.67 -3.42
N MET A 50 -5.62 -6.44 -2.37
CA MET A 50 -5.43 -6.97 -1.01
C MET A 50 -6.45 -8.05 -0.60
N GLN A 51 -7.54 -8.29 -1.35
CA GLN A 51 -8.55 -9.31 -1.01
C GLN A 51 -8.34 -10.62 -1.77
N GLY A 52 -7.22 -11.29 -1.48
CA GLY A 52 -7.06 -12.72 -1.70
C GLY A 52 -7.17 -13.44 -0.35
N TYR A 53 -8.02 -14.47 -0.26
CA TYR A 53 -8.04 -15.38 0.88
C TYR A 53 -6.65 -16.01 1.05
N GLY A 54 -5.91 -15.47 2.00
CA GLY A 54 -4.51 -15.77 2.26
C GLY A 54 -3.92 -14.53 2.89
N THR A 55 -3.62 -14.59 4.18
CA THR A 55 -2.80 -13.56 4.81
C THR A 55 -1.52 -13.47 3.95
N LYS A 56 -1.17 -12.29 3.45
CA LYS A 56 0.16 -12.04 2.89
C LYS A 56 1.06 -11.74 4.09
N LEU A 57 2.26 -12.31 4.16
CA LEU A 57 3.31 -11.70 4.98
C LEU A 57 3.74 -10.50 4.17
N ASP A 58 3.90 -9.33 4.79
CA ASP A 58 4.47 -8.21 4.06
C ASP A 58 6.00 -8.38 3.92
N LEU A 59 6.39 -9.42 3.17
CA LEU A 59 7.72 -9.54 2.57
C LEU A 59 7.84 -8.65 1.33
N GLY A 60 6.73 -8.07 0.88
CA GLY A 60 6.72 -7.07 -0.19
C GLY A 60 7.65 -5.92 0.16
N GLY A 61 7.63 -5.46 1.42
CA GLY A 61 8.59 -4.47 1.90
C GLY A 61 10.05 -4.90 1.76
N ILE A 62 10.43 -6.14 2.08
CA ILE A 62 11.80 -6.63 1.90
C ILE A 62 12.21 -6.70 0.43
N VAL A 63 11.30 -7.17 -0.43
CA VAL A 63 11.53 -7.23 -1.88
C VAL A 63 11.72 -5.83 -2.45
N LEU A 64 10.89 -4.86 -2.04
CA LEU A 64 11.02 -3.46 -2.41
C LEU A 64 12.37 -2.88 -1.97
N LYS A 65 12.79 -3.14 -0.73
CA LYS A 65 14.11 -2.74 -0.25
C LYS A 65 15.22 -3.29 -1.14
N LYS A 66 15.17 -4.57 -1.50
CA LYS A 66 16.17 -5.16 -2.40
C LYS A 66 16.14 -4.52 -3.78
N ALA A 67 14.95 -4.23 -4.32
CA ALA A 67 14.81 -3.58 -5.62
C ALA A 67 15.45 -2.18 -5.60
N LEU A 68 15.19 -1.37 -4.55
CA LEU A 68 15.78 -0.03 -4.41
C LEU A 68 17.29 -0.07 -4.16
N VAL A 69 17.78 -1.06 -3.44
CA VAL A 69 19.23 -1.31 -3.30
C VAL A 69 19.85 -1.62 -4.67
N ILE A 70 19.28 -2.55 -5.44
CA ILE A 70 19.77 -2.88 -6.79
C ILE A 70 19.69 -1.66 -7.71
N ALA A 71 18.60 -0.89 -7.64
CA ALA A 71 18.40 0.30 -8.46
C ALA A 71 19.48 1.35 -8.22
N HIS A 72 19.86 1.53 -6.95
CA HIS A 72 20.95 2.42 -6.57
C HIS A 72 22.34 1.88 -6.99
N GLU A 73 22.60 0.58 -6.78
CA GLU A 73 23.88 -0.05 -7.13
C GLU A 73 24.12 -0.11 -8.64
N ARG A 74 23.05 -0.17 -9.44
CA ARG A 74 23.09 -0.23 -10.91
C ARG A 74 22.34 0.97 -11.50
N SER A 75 22.73 2.16 -11.04
CA SER A 75 22.05 3.41 -11.40
C SER A 75 22.12 3.75 -12.88
N ASP A 76 23.11 3.22 -13.61
CA ASP A 76 23.23 3.27 -15.06
C ASP A 76 22.03 2.61 -15.78
N ARG A 77 21.50 1.53 -15.21
CA ARG A 77 20.40 0.75 -15.80
C ARG A 77 19.05 0.99 -15.13
N TYR A 78 19.05 1.20 -13.82
CA TYR A 78 17.86 1.22 -12.98
C TYR A 78 17.71 2.50 -12.17
N GLY A 79 18.53 3.52 -12.44
CA GLY A 79 18.52 4.77 -11.67
C GLY A 79 17.19 5.53 -11.73
N SER A 80 16.40 5.34 -12.80
CA SER A 80 15.04 5.89 -12.88
C SER A 80 14.15 5.38 -11.74
N ILE A 81 14.24 4.10 -11.36
CA ILE A 81 13.45 3.54 -10.26
C ILE A 81 13.67 4.33 -8.97
N SER A 82 14.92 4.62 -8.61
CA SER A 82 15.21 5.40 -7.39
C SER A 82 14.81 6.86 -7.52
N LYS A 83 14.91 7.46 -8.72
CA LYS A 83 14.53 8.87 -8.97
C LYS A 83 13.02 9.07 -8.96
N ASP A 84 12.29 8.11 -9.51
CA ASP A 84 10.84 8.16 -9.69
C ASP A 84 10.08 7.61 -8.47
N THR A 85 10.81 7.06 -7.48
CA THR A 85 10.24 6.66 -6.18
C THR A 85 10.33 7.82 -5.20
N PHE A 86 9.22 8.54 -5.02
CA PHE A 86 9.14 9.65 -4.06
C PHE A 86 9.04 9.16 -2.61
N GLY A 87 8.21 8.15 -2.36
CA GLY A 87 7.93 7.68 -1.01
C GLY A 87 7.46 6.24 -0.96
N VAL A 88 7.50 5.66 0.24
CA VAL A 88 7.15 4.27 0.52
C VAL A 88 6.30 4.19 1.78
N MET A 89 5.27 3.34 1.75
CA MET A 89 4.49 2.97 2.92
C MET A 89 4.71 1.48 3.24
N PHE A 90 5.34 1.19 4.38
CA PHE A 90 5.49 -0.18 4.90
C PHE A 90 4.34 -0.52 5.83
N MET A 91 3.80 -1.74 5.74
CA MET A 91 2.69 -2.17 6.60
C MET A 91 3.00 -3.52 7.25
N GLY A 92 3.48 -3.48 8.49
CA GLY A 92 3.90 -4.69 9.20
C GLY A 92 5.13 -5.35 8.58
N THR A 93 5.96 -4.59 7.85
CA THR A 93 7.22 -5.10 7.31
C THR A 93 8.25 -5.19 8.43
N PRO A 94 8.87 -6.36 8.67
CA PRO A 94 9.95 -6.47 9.63
C PRO A 94 11.24 -5.85 9.08
N HIS A 95 11.80 -4.86 9.77
CA HIS A 95 12.99 -4.13 9.31
C HIS A 95 14.28 -4.59 9.96
N ARG A 96 14.20 -5.29 11.08
CA ARG A 96 15.37 -5.92 11.73
C ARG A 96 15.66 -7.29 11.14
N GLY A 97 16.19 -7.30 9.92
CA GLY A 97 16.77 -8.50 9.33
C GLY A 97 18.15 -8.77 9.91
N SER A 98 18.44 -10.04 10.19
CA SER A 98 19.72 -10.69 10.56
C SER A 98 19.55 -11.62 11.76
N ASP A 99 18.56 -11.35 12.61
CA ASP A 99 18.27 -12.19 13.77
C ASP A 99 17.46 -13.43 13.35
N LEU A 100 18.08 -14.61 13.48
CA LEU A 100 17.42 -15.88 13.21
C LEU A 100 16.26 -16.13 14.16
N ALA A 101 16.39 -15.78 15.45
CA ALA A 101 15.37 -15.99 16.46
C ALA A 101 14.13 -15.13 16.17
N PHE A 102 14.34 -13.92 15.65
CA PHE A 102 13.27 -13.07 15.16
C PHE A 102 12.46 -13.72 14.01
N TRP A 103 13.14 -14.23 12.98
CA TRP A 103 12.47 -14.92 11.87
C TRP A 103 11.85 -16.26 12.29
N ALA A 104 12.39 -16.91 13.32
CA ALA A 104 11.78 -18.05 13.98
C ALA A 104 10.48 -17.68 14.69
N GLY A 105 10.48 -16.63 15.50
CA GLY A 105 9.28 -16.14 16.17
C GLY A 105 8.17 -15.73 15.18
N ILE A 106 8.52 -15.13 14.05
CA ILE A 106 7.58 -14.87 12.94
C ILE A 106 7.02 -16.18 12.38
N LEU A 107 7.87 -17.17 12.09
CA LEU A 107 7.41 -18.46 11.56
C LEU A 107 6.45 -19.16 12.54
N ASP A 108 6.81 -19.22 13.82
CA ASP A 108 6.00 -19.88 14.86
C ASP A 108 4.65 -19.18 15.02
N SER A 109 4.66 -17.85 15.12
CA SER A 109 3.46 -17.00 15.17
C SER A 109 2.53 -17.20 13.97
N ILE A 110 3.07 -17.58 12.82
CA ILE A 110 2.32 -17.75 11.58
C ILE A 110 1.90 -19.20 11.35
N GLY A 111 2.72 -20.17 11.78
CA GLY A 111 2.49 -21.61 11.67
C GLY A 111 1.33 -22.08 12.55
N ASP A 112 1.11 -21.42 13.68
CA ASP A 112 0.02 -21.73 14.62
C ASP A 112 -1.37 -21.27 14.14
N ILE A 113 -1.49 -20.68 12.94
CA ILE A 113 -2.74 -20.15 12.41
C ILE A 113 -3.34 -21.12 11.37
N PRO A 114 -4.41 -21.89 11.69
CA PRO A 114 -4.95 -22.94 10.82
C PRO A 114 -5.51 -22.45 9.47
N ALA A 115 -5.81 -21.15 9.37
CA ALA A 115 -6.36 -20.51 8.17
C ALA A 115 -5.28 -20.07 7.14
N LEU A 116 -4.04 -20.47 7.35
CA LEU A 116 -2.84 -19.97 6.68
C LEU A 116 -2.20 -21.12 5.90
N GLY A 117 -2.75 -21.44 4.72
CA GLY A 117 -2.37 -22.63 3.93
C GLY A 117 -0.86 -22.83 3.72
N SER A 118 -0.46 -24.09 3.48
CA SER A 118 0.92 -24.61 3.51
C SER A 118 1.94 -23.95 2.58
N ILE A 119 1.51 -23.11 1.63
CA ILE A 119 2.38 -22.49 0.63
C ILE A 119 3.20 -21.31 1.24
N ARG A 120 2.80 -20.79 2.41
CA ARG A 120 3.46 -19.63 3.06
C ARG A 120 4.47 -20.00 4.16
N THR A 121 4.31 -21.14 4.84
CA THR A 121 5.28 -21.60 5.85
C THR A 121 6.59 -22.02 5.20
N GLN A 122 6.56 -22.63 4.01
CA GLN A 122 7.76 -23.00 3.24
C GLN A 122 8.63 -21.78 2.92
N LEU A 123 8.02 -20.68 2.47
CA LEU A 123 8.78 -19.47 2.15
C LEU A 123 9.42 -18.83 3.40
N LEU A 124 8.77 -18.89 4.56
CA LEU A 124 9.35 -18.44 5.83
C LEU A 124 10.46 -19.37 6.34
N GLN A 125 10.28 -20.68 6.17
CA GLN A 125 11.31 -21.68 6.45
C GLN A 125 12.55 -21.46 5.57
N ASP A 126 12.38 -21.02 4.32
CA ASP A 126 13.49 -20.66 3.42
C ASP A 126 14.16 -19.33 3.78
N LEU A 127 13.46 -18.44 4.50
CA LEU A 127 13.97 -17.14 4.91
C LEU A 127 14.80 -17.21 6.19
N GLN A 128 14.49 -18.12 7.12
CA GLN A 128 15.25 -18.33 8.36
C GLN A 128 16.76 -18.55 8.07
N PRO A 129 17.17 -19.52 7.21
CA PRO A 129 18.58 -19.68 6.83
C PRO A 129 19.19 -18.47 6.12
N LYS A 130 18.35 -17.59 5.55
CA LYS A 130 18.78 -16.38 4.81
C LYS A 130 18.70 -15.11 5.66
N SER A 131 18.49 -15.22 6.98
CA SER A 131 18.33 -14.07 7.88
C SER A 131 19.46 -13.04 7.73
N ALA A 132 20.71 -13.48 7.64
CA ALA A 132 21.87 -12.60 7.43
C ALA A 132 21.78 -11.80 6.12
N CYS A 133 21.33 -12.43 5.03
CA CYS A 133 21.11 -11.76 3.76
C CYS A 133 19.97 -10.74 3.85
N LEU A 134 18.85 -11.10 4.49
CA LEU A 134 17.73 -10.20 4.73
C LEU A 134 18.15 -8.99 5.58
N GLY A 135 19.01 -9.21 6.55
CA GLY A 135 19.59 -8.13 7.34
C GLY A 135 20.47 -7.20 6.55
N SER A 136 21.36 -7.76 5.73
CA SER A 136 22.16 -6.97 4.81
C SER A 136 21.29 -6.08 3.91
N ILE A 137 20.15 -6.60 3.43
CA ILE A 137 19.20 -5.80 2.62
C ILE A 137 18.62 -4.64 3.43
N CYS A 138 18.15 -4.91 4.65
CA CYS A 138 17.58 -3.88 5.51
C CYS A 138 18.60 -2.80 5.89
N SER A 139 19.83 -3.19 6.24
CA SER A 139 20.91 -2.24 6.57
C SER A 139 21.32 -1.40 5.37
N GLN A 140 21.45 -2.02 4.18
CA GLN A 140 21.80 -1.28 2.96
C GLN A 140 20.69 -0.29 2.57
N PHE A 141 19.42 -0.65 2.75
CA PHE A 141 18.29 0.20 2.41
C PHE A 141 18.30 1.53 3.15
N VAL A 142 18.71 1.57 4.44
CA VAL A 142 18.72 2.80 5.26
C VAL A 142 19.42 3.97 4.56
N GLU A 143 20.56 3.71 3.93
CA GLU A 143 21.32 4.75 3.22
C GLU A 143 20.64 5.22 1.93
N ARG A 144 19.89 4.34 1.25
CA ARG A 144 19.16 4.63 0.01
C ARG A 144 17.78 5.22 0.28
N ALA A 145 17.30 5.07 1.51
CA ALA A 145 16.02 5.56 1.97
C ALA A 145 16.03 7.06 2.32
N LYS A 146 17.19 7.70 2.46
CA LYS A 146 17.34 9.08 2.96
C LYS A 146 16.55 10.13 2.18
N SER A 147 16.33 9.92 0.88
CA SER A 147 15.57 10.83 0.02
C SER A 147 14.08 10.51 -0.06
N LEU A 148 13.63 9.40 0.52
CA LEU A 148 12.26 8.94 0.44
C LEU A 148 11.40 9.57 1.54
N ARG A 149 10.11 9.78 1.28
CA ARG A 149 9.13 9.95 2.36
C ARG A 149 8.62 8.58 2.81
N ILE A 150 8.73 8.26 4.10
CA ILE A 150 8.41 6.91 4.59
C ILE A 150 7.31 6.96 5.64
N PHE A 151 6.25 6.19 5.42
CA PHE A 151 5.28 5.82 6.44
C PHE A 151 5.47 4.37 6.86
N THR A 152 5.47 4.11 8.16
CA THR A 152 5.59 2.76 8.71
C THR A 152 4.38 2.47 9.58
N ILE A 153 3.47 1.65 9.08
CA ILE A 153 2.26 1.26 9.80
C ILE A 153 2.51 -0.07 10.51
N TYR A 154 2.26 -0.13 11.82
CA TYR A 154 2.59 -1.30 12.65
C TYR A 154 1.46 -1.70 13.60
N GLU A 155 1.33 -3.01 13.83
CA GLU A 155 0.25 -3.60 14.62
C GLU A 155 0.35 -3.30 16.12
N ARG A 156 -0.80 -3.20 16.77
CA ARG A 156 -0.93 -3.07 18.24
C ARG A 156 -1.69 -4.20 18.91
N LEU A 157 -2.43 -4.99 18.14
CA LEU A 157 -3.19 -6.11 18.68
C LEU A 157 -2.51 -7.41 18.30
N LYS A 158 -2.37 -8.33 19.26
CA LYS A 158 -1.94 -9.68 18.95
C LYS A 158 -3.07 -10.46 18.27
N ILE A 159 -2.69 -11.39 17.41
CA ILE A 159 -3.63 -12.38 16.89
C ILE A 159 -4.09 -13.25 18.08
N LYS A 160 -5.40 -13.49 18.18
CA LYS A 160 -5.96 -14.37 19.22
C LYS A 160 -5.29 -15.74 19.16
N GLY A 161 -4.76 -16.20 20.30
CA GLY A 161 -4.05 -17.47 20.43
C GLY A 161 -2.53 -17.37 20.39
N LEU A 162 -1.97 -16.23 19.96
CA LEU A 162 -0.52 -16.03 19.96
C LEU A 162 0.00 -15.40 21.27
N PRO A 163 1.26 -15.69 21.65
CA PRO A 163 1.87 -15.13 22.85
C PRO A 163 2.18 -13.64 22.71
N GLY A 164 2.37 -13.12 21.48
CA GLY A 164 2.74 -11.73 21.21
C GLY A 164 2.28 -11.21 19.85
N LEU A 165 2.78 -10.03 19.49
CA LEU A 165 2.63 -9.46 18.13
C LEU A 165 3.47 -10.28 17.14
N VAL A 166 3.06 -10.31 15.88
CA VAL A 166 3.82 -11.00 14.82
C VAL A 166 5.05 -10.17 14.46
N VAL A 167 4.89 -8.86 14.34
CA VAL A 167 5.93 -7.86 14.14
C VAL A 167 5.67 -6.73 15.13
N ASP A 168 6.47 -6.70 16.20
CA ASP A 168 6.41 -5.60 17.16
C ASP A 168 6.92 -4.27 16.58
N GLU A 169 6.60 -3.17 17.26
CA GLU A 169 7.01 -1.81 16.88
C GLU A 169 8.52 -1.69 16.66
N HIS A 170 9.32 -2.29 17.54
CA HIS A 170 10.76 -2.20 17.49
C HIS A 170 11.34 -2.89 16.24
N SER A 171 10.70 -3.96 15.76
CA SER A 171 11.01 -4.60 14.49
C SER A 171 10.45 -3.85 13.28
N ALA A 172 9.25 -3.28 13.41
CA ALA A 172 8.57 -2.58 12.32
C ALA A 172 9.19 -1.22 11.99
N VAL A 173 9.82 -0.53 12.95
CA VAL A 173 10.32 0.85 12.79
C VAL A 173 11.84 0.85 12.55
N MET A 174 12.30 1.54 11.48
CA MET A 174 13.73 1.68 11.14
C MET A 174 14.48 2.70 12.00
N GLN A 175 13.77 3.66 12.59
CA GLN A 175 14.32 4.77 13.37
C GLN A 175 15.21 5.69 12.53
N ILE A 176 14.76 6.02 11.32
CA ILE A 176 15.43 6.97 10.43
C ILE A 176 14.68 8.31 10.39
N PRO A 177 15.37 9.45 10.17
CA PRO A 177 14.75 10.78 10.34
C PRO A 177 13.55 11.08 9.43
N ASN A 178 13.46 10.40 8.29
CA ASN A 178 12.45 10.58 7.26
C ASN A 178 11.32 9.52 7.31
N GLU A 179 11.25 8.75 8.40
CA GLU A 179 10.20 7.77 8.68
C GLU A 179 9.18 8.31 9.69
N ILE A 180 7.90 8.17 9.36
CA ILE A 180 6.78 8.48 10.24
C ILE A 180 6.13 7.15 10.68
N PRO A 181 6.32 6.72 11.94
CA PRO A 181 5.69 5.51 12.46
C PRO A 181 4.23 5.79 12.86
N ILE A 182 3.30 4.95 12.37
CA ILE A 182 1.86 5.06 12.60
C ILE A 182 1.35 3.75 13.23
N PRO A 183 0.90 3.78 14.51
CA PRO A 183 0.28 2.61 15.12
C PRO A 183 -1.13 2.38 14.55
N ILE A 184 -1.48 1.12 14.32
CA ILE A 184 -2.85 0.73 13.96
C ILE A 184 -3.41 -0.26 14.97
N GLU A 185 -4.61 0.01 15.48
CA GLU A 185 -5.35 -0.85 16.43
C GLU A 185 -5.93 -2.09 15.71
N ALA A 186 -5.04 -2.90 15.14
CA ALA A 186 -5.32 -4.12 14.41
C ALA A 186 -4.21 -5.14 14.67
N ASP A 187 -4.52 -6.40 14.38
CA ASP A 187 -3.52 -7.46 14.32
C ASP A 187 -2.89 -7.56 12.93
N HIS A 188 -1.77 -8.28 12.82
CA HIS A 188 -1.03 -8.46 11.58
C HIS A 188 -1.88 -8.96 10.40
N ARG A 189 -3.02 -9.62 10.67
CA ARG A 189 -3.92 -10.15 9.63
C ARG A 189 -4.91 -9.10 9.15
N SER A 190 -5.36 -8.24 10.06
CA SER A 190 -6.44 -7.29 9.86
C SER A 190 -5.96 -5.87 9.58
N MET A 191 -4.68 -5.56 9.83
CA MET A 191 -4.13 -4.21 9.60
C MET A 191 -4.18 -3.76 8.14
N CYS A 192 -4.18 -4.70 7.18
CA CYS A 192 -4.32 -4.42 5.74
C CYS A 192 -5.71 -4.78 5.19
N ARG A 193 -6.70 -5.06 6.05
CA ARG A 193 -8.02 -5.54 5.65
C ARG A 193 -9.10 -4.68 6.25
N PHE A 194 -9.81 -3.98 5.38
CA PHE A 194 -10.87 -3.07 5.75
C PHE A 194 -12.20 -3.57 5.23
N SER A 195 -13.25 -3.43 6.05
CA SER A 195 -14.61 -3.83 5.71
C SER A 195 -15.27 -2.88 4.71
N SER A 196 -14.92 -1.60 4.78
CA SER A 196 -15.47 -0.56 3.92
C SER A 196 -14.57 0.70 3.95
N LYS A 197 -14.90 1.68 3.11
CA LYS A 197 -14.21 2.96 3.06
C LYS A 197 -14.50 3.83 4.28
N GLU A 198 -15.58 3.59 5.00
CA GLU A 198 -15.95 4.33 6.21
C GLU A 198 -15.21 3.80 7.44
N ASN A 199 -14.39 2.75 7.29
CA ASN A 199 -13.59 2.19 8.37
C ASN A 199 -12.51 3.19 8.80
N GLU A 200 -12.44 3.51 10.10
CA GLU A 200 -11.46 4.47 10.65
C GLU A 200 -10.00 4.10 10.30
N LYS A 201 -9.67 2.80 10.33
CA LYS A 201 -8.33 2.32 9.99
C LYS A 201 -8.03 2.47 8.50
N TYR A 202 -9.06 2.31 7.66
CA TYR A 202 -8.90 2.58 6.24
C TYR A 202 -8.64 4.07 6.01
N GLN A 203 -9.42 4.94 6.64
CA GLN A 203 -9.26 6.39 6.52
C GLN A 203 -7.85 6.81 6.95
N MET A 204 -7.34 6.30 8.09
CA MET A 204 -5.96 6.53 8.52
C MET A 204 -4.92 6.16 7.44
N VAL A 205 -5.02 4.94 6.88
CA VAL A 205 -4.08 4.50 5.82
C VAL A 205 -4.22 5.35 4.57
N PHE A 206 -5.46 5.70 4.23
CA PHE A 206 -5.77 6.53 3.09
C PHE A 206 -5.21 7.96 3.24
N ASP A 207 -5.35 8.57 4.42
CA ASP A 207 -4.81 9.89 4.74
C ASP A 207 -3.28 9.91 4.59
N CYS A 208 -2.60 8.87 5.08
CA CYS A 208 -1.15 8.73 4.92
C CYS A 208 -0.75 8.60 3.43
N LEU A 209 -1.55 7.88 2.63
CA LEU A 209 -1.32 7.76 1.18
C LEU A 209 -1.57 9.10 0.48
N GLN A 210 -2.63 9.80 0.86
CA GLN A 210 -2.96 11.10 0.29
C GLN A 210 -1.86 12.11 0.60
N GLU A 211 -1.36 12.17 1.83
CA GLU A 211 -0.22 13.01 2.22
C GLU A 211 1.02 12.70 1.36
N LEU A 212 1.33 11.40 1.15
CA LEU A 212 2.46 10.99 0.33
C LEU A 212 2.32 11.43 -1.14
N VAL A 213 1.09 11.40 -1.68
CA VAL A 213 0.79 11.88 -3.05
C VAL A 213 0.85 13.40 -3.12
N ASP A 214 0.24 14.10 -2.16
CA ASP A 214 0.20 15.56 -2.13
C ASP A 214 1.62 16.14 -2.02
N ASP A 215 2.49 15.54 -1.21
CA ASP A 215 3.90 15.94 -1.13
C ASP A 215 4.68 15.65 -2.43
N ALA A 216 4.36 14.53 -3.10
CA ALA A 216 4.98 14.17 -4.38
C ALA A 216 4.56 15.13 -5.51
N VAL A 217 3.32 15.62 -5.49
CA VAL A 217 2.81 16.57 -6.48
C VAL A 217 3.24 17.99 -6.16
N GLY A 218 3.25 18.37 -4.87
CA GLY A 218 3.65 19.70 -4.39
C GLY A 218 5.13 20.02 -4.55
N THR A 219 5.96 19.03 -4.88
CA THR A 219 7.39 19.20 -5.18
C THR A 219 7.69 19.56 -6.64
N GLU A 220 6.66 19.84 -7.46
CA GLU A 220 6.69 20.21 -8.89
C GLU A 220 8.09 20.27 -9.54
N GLN A 221 8.51 19.13 -10.10
CA GLN A 221 8.90 19.12 -11.51
C GLN A 221 7.61 18.77 -12.27
N PRO A 222 7.25 19.45 -13.36
CA PRO A 222 6.10 19.07 -14.17
C PRO A 222 6.30 17.61 -14.58
N TYR A 223 5.45 16.73 -14.07
CA TYR A 223 5.46 15.31 -14.38
C TYR A 223 5.48 15.18 -15.91
N ASP A 224 6.63 14.77 -16.46
CA ASP A 224 6.86 14.86 -17.89
C ASP A 224 5.75 14.07 -18.59
N THR A 225 4.95 14.78 -19.39
CA THR A 225 3.85 14.17 -20.14
C THR A 225 4.38 13.05 -21.04
N ALA A 226 5.67 13.13 -21.43
CA ALA A 226 6.37 12.06 -22.13
C ALA A 226 6.53 10.78 -21.29
N ILE A 227 6.93 10.86 -20.01
CA ILE A 227 7.07 9.67 -19.15
C ILE A 227 5.71 9.04 -18.87
N ARG A 228 4.67 9.86 -18.61
CA ARG A 228 3.30 9.34 -18.47
C ARG A 228 2.84 8.66 -19.77
N SER A 229 3.12 9.28 -20.91
CA SER A 229 2.80 8.71 -22.21
C SER A 229 3.54 7.40 -22.45
N GLU A 230 4.84 7.33 -22.14
CA GLU A 230 5.70 6.16 -22.28
C GLU A 230 5.26 5.04 -21.33
N PHE A 231 4.98 5.33 -20.06
CA PHE A 231 4.43 4.35 -19.13
C PHE A 231 3.07 3.83 -19.62
N THR A 232 2.16 4.72 -20.02
CA THR A 232 0.86 4.32 -20.59
C THR A 232 1.06 3.51 -21.87
N GLN A 233 2.07 3.82 -22.68
CA GLN A 233 2.42 3.10 -23.89
C GLN A 233 3.06 1.74 -23.59
N SER A 234 3.84 1.63 -22.51
CA SER A 234 4.37 0.37 -21.99
C SER A 234 3.24 -0.53 -21.50
N LEU A 235 2.20 0.01 -20.84
CA LEU A 235 0.97 -0.73 -20.54
C LEU A 235 0.22 -1.15 -21.81
N LYS A 236 0.26 -0.33 -22.88
CA LYS A 236 -0.25 -0.70 -24.21
C LYS A 236 0.60 -1.75 -24.94
N THR A 237 1.82 -2.07 -24.50
CA THR A 237 2.65 -3.12 -25.16
C THR A 237 2.10 -4.53 -24.93
N LEU A 238 1.20 -4.72 -23.97
CA LEU A 238 0.39 -5.93 -23.87
C LEU A 238 -0.64 -5.92 -25.00
N ASP A 239 -0.35 -6.60 -26.12
CA ASP A 239 -1.35 -6.89 -27.16
C ASP A 239 -2.50 -7.69 -26.53
N PRO A 240 -3.69 -7.08 -26.33
CA PRO A 240 -4.80 -7.77 -25.69
C PRO A 240 -5.20 -9.02 -26.48
N GLU A 241 -5.03 -9.02 -27.81
CA GLU A 241 -5.30 -10.20 -28.63
C GLU A 241 -4.29 -11.32 -28.39
N ALA A 242 -3.01 -11.01 -28.22
CA ALA A 242 -2.00 -12.00 -27.90
C ALA A 242 -2.27 -12.67 -26.56
N VAL A 243 -2.64 -11.89 -25.54
CA VAL A 243 -3.03 -12.43 -24.22
C VAL A 243 -4.28 -13.28 -24.34
N LEU A 244 -5.33 -12.79 -25.03
CA LEU A 244 -6.56 -13.56 -25.23
C LEU A 244 -6.31 -14.87 -25.96
N ARG A 245 -5.44 -14.89 -26.99
CA ARG A 245 -5.08 -16.09 -27.75
C ARG A 245 -4.48 -17.20 -26.88
N GLN A 246 -3.74 -16.85 -25.83
CA GLN A 246 -3.13 -17.81 -24.91
C GLN A 246 -4.12 -18.41 -23.90
N ILE A 247 -5.28 -17.79 -23.70
CA ILE A 247 -6.30 -18.23 -22.75
C ILE A 247 -7.22 -19.25 -23.43
N LEU A 248 -7.40 -20.45 -22.88
CA LEU A 248 -8.32 -21.44 -23.43
C LEU A 248 -9.75 -20.89 -23.52
N ARG A 249 -10.46 -21.20 -24.62
CA ARG A 249 -11.89 -20.84 -24.78
C ARG A 249 -12.73 -21.60 -23.76
N ALA A 250 -13.85 -20.98 -23.38
CA ALA A 250 -14.84 -21.62 -22.53
C ALA A 250 -15.40 -22.88 -23.18
N SER A 251 -15.52 -23.96 -22.41
CA SER A 251 -16.21 -25.18 -22.86
C SER A 251 -17.68 -24.87 -23.17
N PRO A 252 -18.30 -25.54 -24.15
CA PRO A 252 -19.71 -25.34 -24.47
C PRO A 252 -20.61 -25.45 -23.24
N GLY A 253 -21.59 -24.54 -23.12
CA GLY A 253 -22.51 -24.48 -21.98
C GLY A 253 -21.94 -23.85 -20.69
N THR A 254 -20.65 -23.53 -20.64
CA THR A 254 -20.05 -22.81 -19.51
C THR A 254 -20.04 -21.29 -19.73
N CYS A 255 -19.85 -20.53 -18.65
CA CYS A 255 -19.76 -19.07 -18.63
C CYS A 255 -21.02 -18.28 -19.08
N ALA A 256 -21.96 -18.88 -19.83
CA ALA A 256 -23.15 -18.21 -20.36
C ALA A 256 -24.00 -17.52 -19.29
N TRP A 257 -24.09 -18.12 -18.10
CA TRP A 257 -24.82 -17.59 -16.94
C TRP A 257 -24.44 -16.14 -16.58
N VAL A 258 -23.21 -15.70 -16.88
CA VAL A 258 -22.76 -14.34 -16.55
C VAL A 258 -23.49 -13.29 -17.39
N LEU A 259 -23.86 -13.64 -18.63
CA LEU A 259 -24.53 -12.74 -19.56
C LEU A 259 -25.99 -12.55 -19.22
N GLU A 260 -26.56 -13.42 -18.38
CA GLU A 260 -27.93 -13.34 -17.87
C GLU A 260 -27.97 -12.71 -16.46
N ASN A 261 -26.81 -12.38 -15.90
CA ASN A 261 -26.72 -11.85 -14.55
C ASN A 261 -27.10 -10.37 -14.53
N GLY A 262 -28.13 -10.03 -13.73
CA GLY A 262 -28.58 -8.64 -13.57
C GLY A 262 -27.47 -7.66 -13.16
N LYS A 263 -26.51 -8.08 -12.32
CA LYS A 263 -25.36 -7.22 -11.94
C LYS A 263 -24.44 -6.92 -13.12
N PHE A 264 -24.27 -7.88 -14.02
CA PHE A 264 -23.49 -7.69 -15.23
C PHE A 264 -24.19 -6.73 -16.19
N HIS A 265 -25.51 -6.83 -16.35
CA HIS A 265 -26.28 -5.86 -17.14
C HIS A 265 -26.21 -4.45 -16.55
N SER A 266 -26.45 -4.30 -15.24
CA SER A 266 -26.32 -3.02 -14.55
C SER A 266 -24.92 -2.43 -14.70
N TRP A 267 -23.88 -3.28 -14.71
CA TRP A 267 -22.53 -2.82 -14.99
C TRP A 267 -22.36 -2.35 -16.45
N ARG A 268 -22.70 -3.21 -17.42
CA ARG A 268 -22.49 -2.99 -18.86
C ARG A 268 -23.25 -1.77 -19.38
N ASP A 269 -24.49 -1.60 -18.95
CA ASP A 269 -25.42 -0.62 -19.53
C ASP A 269 -25.34 0.74 -18.83
N PHE A 270 -24.63 0.86 -17.71
CA PHE A 270 -24.52 2.13 -16.97
C PHE A 270 -23.29 2.94 -17.41
N PRO A 271 -23.46 4.16 -17.97
CA PRO A 271 -22.38 4.91 -18.63
C PRO A 271 -21.19 5.30 -17.76
N LYS A 272 -21.39 5.37 -16.44
CA LYS A 272 -20.34 5.76 -15.48
C LYS A 272 -19.52 4.56 -14.97
N ASN A 273 -19.93 3.33 -15.26
CA ASN A 273 -19.19 2.15 -14.81
C ASN A 273 -17.97 1.91 -15.70
N ARG A 274 -16.79 1.87 -15.10
CA ARG A 274 -15.50 1.72 -15.81
C ARG A 274 -14.84 0.37 -15.54
N LEU A 275 -15.17 -0.28 -14.41
CA LEU A 275 -14.50 -1.50 -13.94
C LEU A 275 -15.50 -2.62 -13.62
N LEU A 276 -15.23 -3.82 -14.12
CA LEU A 276 -15.94 -5.05 -13.75
C LEU A 276 -15.04 -5.92 -12.86
N TRP A 277 -15.48 -6.20 -11.63
CA TRP A 277 -14.74 -7.07 -10.71
C TRP A 277 -15.30 -8.49 -10.70
N ILE A 278 -14.46 -9.48 -10.98
CA ILE A 278 -14.81 -10.91 -10.98
C ILE A 278 -13.88 -11.66 -10.02
N SER A 279 -14.44 -12.17 -8.93
CA SER A 279 -13.71 -12.93 -7.92
C SER A 279 -14.12 -14.40 -7.86
N GLY A 280 -13.24 -15.25 -7.33
CA GLY A 280 -13.44 -16.69 -7.22
C GLY A 280 -12.14 -17.39 -6.79
N ILE A 281 -12.24 -18.60 -6.26
CA ILE A 281 -11.08 -19.39 -5.81
C ILE A 281 -10.10 -19.72 -6.98
N PRO A 282 -8.82 -20.03 -6.73
CA PRO A 282 -7.88 -20.42 -7.79
C PRO A 282 -8.40 -21.60 -8.63
N GLY A 283 -8.09 -21.62 -9.93
CA GLY A 283 -8.44 -22.74 -10.83
C GLY A 283 -9.86 -22.77 -11.38
N VAL A 284 -10.83 -21.99 -10.86
CA VAL A 284 -12.25 -22.03 -11.30
C VAL A 284 -12.55 -21.36 -12.65
N GLY A 285 -11.53 -21.07 -13.46
CA GLY A 285 -11.73 -20.54 -14.80
C GLY A 285 -12.06 -19.05 -14.88
N LYS A 286 -11.69 -18.22 -13.90
CA LYS A 286 -11.85 -16.75 -13.97
C LYS A 286 -11.25 -16.14 -15.24
N THR A 287 -10.06 -16.58 -15.62
CA THR A 287 -9.36 -16.12 -16.82
C THR A 287 -10.13 -16.51 -18.09
N THR A 288 -10.66 -17.74 -18.13
CA THR A 288 -11.55 -18.23 -19.21
C THR A 288 -12.86 -17.43 -19.27
N LEU A 289 -13.46 -17.11 -18.12
CA LEU A 289 -14.65 -16.27 -18.01
C LEU A 289 -14.39 -14.84 -18.51
N MET A 290 -13.23 -14.25 -18.19
CA MET A 290 -12.85 -12.94 -18.73
C MET A 290 -12.74 -12.97 -20.25
N ARG A 291 -12.06 -13.98 -20.83
CA ARG A 291 -12.02 -14.14 -22.29
C ARG A 291 -13.43 -14.24 -22.89
N TYR A 292 -14.30 -15.05 -22.29
CA TYR A 292 -15.69 -15.21 -22.75
C TYR A 292 -16.46 -13.88 -22.71
N LEU A 293 -16.31 -13.09 -21.65
CA LEU A 293 -16.92 -11.78 -21.52
C LEU A 293 -16.42 -10.79 -22.57
N VAL A 294 -15.11 -10.72 -22.80
CA VAL A 294 -14.52 -9.83 -23.81
C VAL A 294 -15.05 -10.16 -25.20
N GLU A 295 -15.10 -11.44 -25.58
CA GLU A 295 -15.63 -11.88 -26.88
C GLU A 295 -17.11 -11.48 -27.04
N ASN A 296 -17.93 -11.57 -25.99
CA ASN A 296 -19.35 -11.20 -26.04
C ASN A 296 -19.58 -9.68 -25.99
N LEU A 297 -18.82 -8.95 -25.18
CA LEU A 297 -18.90 -7.48 -25.09
C LEU A 297 -18.50 -6.83 -26.41
N ARG A 298 -17.48 -7.35 -27.11
CA ARG A 298 -17.12 -6.87 -28.46
C ARG A 298 -18.26 -7.04 -29.45
N ARG A 299 -18.91 -8.21 -29.46
CA ARG A 299 -20.09 -8.46 -30.31
C ARG A 299 -21.26 -7.54 -29.94
N TRP A 300 -21.44 -7.28 -28.64
CA TRP A 300 -22.48 -6.38 -28.16
C TRP A 300 -22.21 -4.93 -28.60
N LEU A 301 -20.99 -4.43 -28.43
CA LEU A 301 -20.58 -3.09 -28.87
C LEU A 301 -20.75 -2.92 -30.38
N GLN A 302 -20.29 -3.87 -31.19
CA GLN A 302 -20.48 -3.85 -32.64
C GLN A 302 -21.95 -3.73 -33.08
N ARG A 303 -22.88 -4.26 -32.28
CA ARG A 303 -24.33 -4.18 -32.55
C ARG A 303 -24.96 -2.86 -32.10
N HIS A 304 -24.35 -2.15 -31.15
CA HIS A 304 -24.94 -0.96 -30.51
C HIS A 304 -24.19 0.35 -30.82
N GLU A 305 -22.95 0.31 -31.32
CA GLU A 305 -22.24 1.50 -31.83
C GLU A 305 -22.83 2.04 -33.15
N VAL A 306 -23.47 1.19 -33.95
CA VAL A 306 -24.09 1.58 -35.23
C VAL A 306 -25.31 2.51 -35.02
N VAL A 307 -25.85 2.61 -33.80
CA VAL A 307 -27.06 3.39 -33.51
C VAL A 307 -26.75 4.81 -32.98
N LEU A 308 -25.48 5.15 -32.72
CA LEU A 308 -25.09 6.43 -32.11
C LEU A 308 -24.64 7.52 -33.10
N TYR A 309 -24.65 7.25 -34.41
CA TYR A 309 -24.25 8.22 -35.45
C TYR A 309 -25.40 8.78 -36.30
N ASP A 310 -26.65 8.39 -36.04
CA ASP A 310 -27.84 8.99 -36.65
C ASP A 310 -28.72 9.63 -35.56
N ASN A 311 -28.32 10.82 -35.09
CA ASN A 311 -29.19 11.89 -34.56
C ASN A 311 -28.40 13.17 -34.29
#